data_AF-A0A354DH17-F1
#
_entry.id   AF-A0A354DH17-F1
#
_cell.length_a   1.000
_cell.length_b   1.000
_cell.length_c   1.000
_cell.angle_alpha   90.00
_cell.angle_beta   90.00
_cell.angle_gamma   90.00
#
_symmetry.space_group_name_H-M   'P 1'
#
loop_
_entity.id
_entity.type
_entity.pdbx_description
1 polymer ?
#
loop_
_entity_poly.entity_id
_entity_poly.type
_entity_poly.pdbx_seq_one_letter_code
_entity_poly.pdbx_strand_id
1 'polypeptide(L)'
;MKIIVVAPPAYPVSPKTGGSVEISLYQIAHRVSTIHQVTILSRNKNKLPPITKKGQFTIVRFPKKEKYINQMISFTGKNEFDIIQVENRPAFVVPLRKKFPHKKILLVLHSLTFMKKLKKELQTEIIKKTDAILCNSEF
;
A
#
# COMPACT_ATOMS: atom_id res chain seq x y z
N MET A 1 -15.02 6.42 -4.22
CA MET A 1 -14.43 5.82 -3.00
C MET A 1 -13.18 6.60 -2.57
N LYS A 2 -12.82 6.49 -1.30
CA LYS A 2 -11.57 6.96 -0.69
C LYS A 2 -10.65 5.75 -0.45
N ILE A 3 -9.57 5.66 -1.20
CA ILE A 3 -8.64 4.52 -1.20
C ILE A 3 -7.32 4.95 -0.57
N ILE A 4 -6.90 4.24 0.47
CA ILE A 4 -5.55 4.36 1.02
C ILE A 4 -4.70 3.22 0.50
N VAL A 5 -3.57 3.54 -0.13
CA VAL A 5 -2.63 2.54 -0.64
C VAL A 5 -1.35 2.54 0.19
N VAL A 6 -1.01 1.41 0.80
CA VAL A 6 0.20 1.23 1.61
C VAL A 6 1.30 0.64 0.72
N ALA A 7 2.25 1.49 0.31
CA ALA A 7 3.33 1.11 -0.59
C ALA A 7 4.48 0.36 0.13
N PRO A 8 5.32 -0.39 -0.60
CA PRO A 8 6.52 -1.00 -0.04
C PRO A 8 7.52 0.04 0.51
N PRO A 9 8.32 -0.32 1.52
CA PRO A 9 9.42 0.53 2.02
C PRO A 9 10.70 0.41 1.18
N ALA A 10 10.67 -0.21 0.00
CA ALA A 10 11.86 -0.50 -0.82
C ALA A 10 12.32 0.71 -1.65
N TYR A 11 11.39 1.41 -2.29
CA TYR A 11 11.65 2.65 -3.03
C TYR A 11 10.53 3.68 -2.78
N PRO A 12 10.79 4.98 -2.92
CA PRO A 12 9.71 5.96 -2.92
C PRO A 12 8.83 5.77 -4.16
N VAL A 13 7.52 6.02 -4.02
CA VAL A 13 6.59 6.02 -5.13
C VAL A 13 6.84 7.25 -5.99
N SER A 14 7.28 6.98 -7.21
CA SER A 14 7.71 7.94 -8.21
C SER A 14 7.65 7.28 -9.59
N PRO A 15 7.11 7.96 -10.62
CA PRO A 15 7.08 7.42 -11.98
C PRO A 15 8.48 7.35 -12.62
N LYS A 16 9.48 8.06 -12.08
CA LYS A 16 10.83 8.16 -12.64
C LYS A 16 11.89 7.41 -11.85
N THR A 17 11.71 7.29 -10.53
CA THR A 17 12.77 6.83 -9.62
C THR A 17 12.31 5.70 -8.68
N GLY A 18 11.09 5.18 -8.89
CA GLY A 18 10.58 4.00 -8.18
C GLY A 18 11.17 2.71 -8.75
N GLY A 19 11.01 1.59 -8.03
CA GLY A 19 11.15 0.27 -8.63
C GLY A 19 9.95 -0.07 -9.51
N SER A 20 9.94 -1.26 -10.10
CA SER A 20 8.84 -1.72 -10.96
C SER A 20 7.47 -1.66 -10.25
N VAL A 21 7.42 -2.10 -8.99
CA VAL A 21 6.21 -2.04 -8.14
C VAL A 21 5.77 -0.60 -7.94
N GLU A 22 6.68 0.30 -7.55
CA GLU A 22 6.36 1.69 -7.26
C GLU A 22 5.94 2.49 -8.51
N ILE A 23 6.53 2.20 -9.67
CA ILE A 23 6.16 2.82 -10.95
C ILE A 23 4.77 2.31 -11.37
N SER A 24 4.54 1.00 -11.33
CA SER A 24 3.24 0.40 -11.67
C SER A 24 2.13 0.95 -10.77
N LEU A 25 2.35 0.93 -9.46
CA LEU A 25 1.47 1.53 -8.46
C LEU A 25 1.17 3.00 -8.77
N TYR A 26 2.19 3.82 -9.08
CA TYR A 26 1.97 5.23 -9.41
C TYR A 26 1.00 5.37 -10.60
N GLN A 27 1.24 4.63 -11.68
CA GLN A 27 0.45 4.75 -12.90
C GLN A 27 -0.99 4.27 -12.70
N ILE A 28 -1.18 3.12 -12.04
CA ILE A 28 -2.50 2.58 -11.73
C ILE A 28 -3.27 3.53 -10.82
N ALA A 29 -2.66 3.96 -9.71
CA ALA A 29 -3.29 4.86 -8.75
C ALA A 29 -3.62 6.23 -9.37
N HIS A 30 -2.77 6.75 -10.26
CA HIS A 30 -3.05 7.98 -11.00
C HIS A 30 -4.27 7.81 -11.93
N ARG A 31 -4.39 6.69 -12.65
CA ARG A 31 -5.57 6.41 -13.49
C ARG A 31 -6.84 6.23 -12.65
N VAL A 32 -6.77 5.46 -11.57
CA VAL A 32 -7.90 5.26 -10.64
C VAL A 32 -8.34 6.57 -10.01
N SER A 33 -7.42 7.52 -9.82
CA SER A 33 -7.74 8.83 -9.24
C SER A 33 -8.65 9.70 -10.10
N THR A 34 -8.86 9.36 -11.37
CA THR A 34 -9.80 10.08 -12.25
C THR A 34 -11.26 9.92 -11.82
N ILE A 35 -11.58 8.85 -11.09
CA ILE A 35 -12.94 8.52 -10.63
C ILE A 35 -13.04 8.34 -9.11
N HIS A 36 -11.92 8.15 -8.41
CA HIS A 36 -11.87 7.90 -6.96
C HIS A 36 -10.80 8.77 -6.28
N GLN A 37 -10.90 8.97 -4.97
CA GLN A 37 -9.83 9.61 -4.21
C GLN A 37 -8.79 8.56 -3.82
N VAL A 38 -7.53 8.78 -4.21
CA VAL A 38 -6.44 7.85 -3.95
C VAL A 38 -5.33 8.54 -3.17
N THR A 39 -5.00 7.99 -2.01
CA THR A 39 -3.88 8.44 -1.18
C THR A 39 -2.86 7.31 -1.04
N ILE A 40 -1.69 7.48 -1.64
CA ILE A 40 -0.56 6.55 -1.51
C ILE A 40 0.29 6.95 -0.32
N LEU A 41 0.52 6.02 0.59
CA LEU A 41 1.46 6.14 1.70
C LEU A 41 2.77 5.47 1.30
N SER A 42 3.79 6.28 1.12
CA SER A 42 5.07 5.86 0.55
C SER A 42 6.23 6.21 1.46
N ARG A 43 7.39 5.59 1.26
CA ARG A 43 8.62 6.04 1.91
C ARG A 43 9.09 7.35 1.28
N ASN A 44 9.78 8.14 2.06
CA ASN A 44 10.54 9.28 1.57
C ASN A 44 11.87 8.82 0.93
N LYS A 45 12.46 9.76 0.19
CA LYS A 45 13.84 9.72 -0.29
C LYS A 45 14.25 11.18 -0.57
N ASN A 46 15.54 11.47 -0.53
CA ASN A 46 16.08 12.78 -0.86
C ASN A 46 15.53 13.25 -2.22
N LYS A 47 15.13 14.53 -2.28
CA LYS A 47 14.62 15.25 -3.47
C LYS A 47 13.14 15.07 -3.85
N LEU A 48 12.34 14.28 -3.12
CA LEU A 48 10.89 14.25 -3.31
C LEU A 48 10.17 15.01 -2.19
N PRO A 49 9.12 15.81 -2.49
CA PRO A 49 8.40 16.55 -1.47
C PRO A 49 7.68 15.59 -0.52
N PRO A 50 7.49 15.97 0.77
CA PRO A 50 6.82 15.12 1.75
C PRO A 50 5.37 14.80 1.35
N ILE A 51 4.71 15.70 0.63
CA ILE A 51 3.38 15.50 0.08
C ILE A 51 3.39 15.91 -1.39
N THR A 52 2.78 15.10 -2.25
CA THR A 52 2.42 15.47 -3.62
C THR A 52 0.92 15.35 -3.77
N LYS A 53 0.24 16.41 -4.21
CA LYS A 53 -1.21 16.41 -4.44
C LYS A 53 -1.52 16.90 -5.85
N LYS A 54 -2.36 16.15 -6.58
CA LYS A 54 -2.85 16.48 -7.92
C LYS A 54 -4.31 16.04 -8.03
N GLY A 55 -5.24 16.99 -7.82
CA GLY A 55 -6.67 16.66 -7.74
C GLY A 55 -6.94 15.59 -6.67
N GLN A 56 -7.54 14.48 -7.11
CA GLN A 56 -7.90 13.32 -6.28
C GLN A 56 -6.74 12.35 -6.00
N PHE A 57 -5.55 12.62 -6.55
CA PHE A 57 -4.34 11.83 -6.37
C PHE A 57 -3.41 12.48 -5.33
N THR A 58 -3.13 11.77 -4.25
CA THR A 58 -2.21 12.22 -3.19
C THR A 58 -1.14 11.16 -2.93
N ILE A 59 0.11 11.60 -2.73
CA ILE A 59 1.19 10.79 -2.20
C ILE A 59 1.69 11.46 -0.92
N VAL A 60 1.65 10.73 0.19
CA VAL A 60 2.21 11.15 1.48
C VAL A 60 3.45 10.30 1.76
N ARG A 61 4.58 10.95 2.05
CA ARG A 61 5.88 10.29 2.20
C ARG A 61 6.36 10.32 3.65
N PHE A 62 6.81 9.17 4.13
CA PHE A 62 7.26 8.96 5.51
C PHE A 62 8.71 8.45 5.58
N PRO A 63 9.46 8.78 6.64
CA PRO A 63 10.79 8.21 6.85
C PRO A 63 10.75 6.68 6.99
N LYS A 64 11.72 6.01 6.37
CA LYS A 64 11.92 4.56 6.55
C LYS A 64 12.56 4.29 7.92
N LYS A 65 11.73 4.12 8.94
CA LYS A 65 12.11 3.72 10.30
C LYS A 65 11.78 2.24 10.56
N GLU A 66 12.30 1.65 11.64
CA GLU A 66 12.07 0.24 12.02
C GLU A 66 10.57 -0.14 12.08
N LYS A 67 9.70 0.82 12.37
CA LYS A 67 8.23 0.65 12.43
C LYS A 67 7.51 1.38 11.29
N TYR A 68 7.97 1.20 10.06
CA TYR A 68 7.39 1.85 8.87
C TYR A 68 5.85 1.69 8.80
N ILE A 69 5.34 0.48 9.01
CA ILE A 69 3.90 0.19 8.99
C ILE A 69 3.10 0.96 10.05
N ASN A 70 3.67 1.24 11.23
CA ASN A 70 2.96 1.96 12.29
C ASN A 70 2.68 3.42 11.91
N GLN A 71 3.57 4.04 11.14
CA GLN A 71 3.33 5.39 10.60
C GLN A 71 2.15 5.39 9.63
N MET A 72 2.07 4.36 8.77
CA MET A 72 0.96 4.19 7.84
C MET A 72 -0.35 3.98 8.60
N ILE A 73 -0.36 3.09 9.59
CA ILE A 73 -1.53 2.82 10.44
C ILE A 73 -1.99 4.10 11.16
N SER A 74 -1.07 4.88 11.70
CA SER A 74 -1.38 6.15 12.37
C SER A 74 -2.00 7.16 11.40
N PHE A 75 -1.43 7.30 10.20
CA PHE A 75 -2.01 8.16 9.17
C PHE A 75 -3.41 7.67 8.76
N THR A 76 -3.53 6.39 8.43
CA THR A 76 -4.81 5.76 8.03
C THR A 76 -5.88 5.98 9.08
N GLY A 77 -5.57 5.85 10.37
CA GLY A 77 -6.55 6.04 11.45
C GLY A 77 -7.01 7.48 11.69
N LYS A 78 -6.33 8.47 11.11
CA LYS A 78 -6.70 9.89 11.18
C LYS A 78 -7.47 10.36 9.95
N ASN A 79 -7.68 9.50 8.97
CA ASN A 79 -8.30 9.84 7.70
C ASN A 79 -9.49 8.92 7.45
N GLU A 80 -10.50 9.42 6.74
CA GLU A 80 -11.60 8.59 6.26
C GLU A 80 -11.20 7.85 4.99
N PHE A 81 -11.56 6.57 4.94
CA PHE A 81 -11.33 5.71 3.78
C PHE A 81 -12.33 4.56 3.75
N ASP A 82 -12.53 4.03 2.55
CA ASP A 82 -13.39 2.88 2.27
C ASP A 82 -12.54 1.59 2.19
N ILE A 83 -11.39 1.69 1.51
CA ILE A 83 -10.51 0.56 1.18
C ILE A 83 -9.06 0.86 1.58
N ILE A 84 -8.39 -0.15 2.13
CA ILE A 84 -6.94 -0.19 2.30
C ILE A 84 -6.37 -1.17 1.27
N GLN A 85 -5.54 -0.68 0.36
CA GLN A 85 -4.78 -1.50 -0.57
C GLN A 85 -3.36 -1.69 -0.03
N VAL A 86 -2.86 -2.92 0.01
CA VAL A 86 -1.52 -3.27 0.49
C VAL A 86 -0.69 -3.76 -0.69
N GLU A 87 0.43 -3.10 -0.96
CA GLU A 87 1.25 -3.36 -2.14
C GLU A 87 2.45 -4.24 -1.80
N ASN A 88 2.46 -5.46 -2.35
CA ASN A 88 3.55 -6.43 -2.34
C ASN A 88 4.23 -6.65 -0.96
N ARG A 89 3.49 -6.43 0.13
CA ARG A 89 3.95 -6.56 1.53
C ARG A 89 2.88 -7.30 2.35
N PRO A 90 2.69 -8.61 2.13
CA PRO A 90 1.61 -9.39 2.73
C PRO A 90 1.61 -9.33 4.26
N ALA A 91 2.78 -9.29 4.90
CA ALA A 91 2.89 -9.15 6.36
C ALA A 91 2.25 -7.87 6.94
N PHE A 92 2.00 -6.84 6.14
CA PHE A 92 1.33 -5.62 6.60
C PHE A 92 -0.18 -5.79 6.79
N VAL A 93 -0.79 -6.83 6.18
CA VAL A 93 -2.22 -7.11 6.31
C VAL A 93 -2.62 -7.36 7.77
N VAL A 94 -1.83 -8.15 8.50
CA VAL A 94 -2.16 -8.51 9.90
C VAL A 94 -2.30 -7.30 10.82
N PRO A 95 -1.31 -6.39 10.93
CA PRO A 95 -1.45 -5.22 11.79
C PRO A 95 -2.51 -4.22 11.28
N LEU A 96 -2.72 -4.11 9.95
CA LEU A 96 -3.80 -3.28 9.39
C LEU A 96 -5.18 -3.82 9.75
N ARG A 97 -5.41 -5.14 9.59
CA ARG A 97 -6.67 -5.79 9.98
C ARG A 97 -6.94 -5.64 11.47
N LYS A 98 -5.91 -5.79 12.31
CA LYS A 98 -6.04 -5.60 13.77
C LYS A 98 -6.51 -4.18 14.11
N LYS A 99 -6.01 -3.16 13.42
CA LYS A 99 -6.41 -1.76 13.69
C LYS A 99 -7.75 -1.39 13.03
N PHE A 100 -8.05 -1.96 11.87
CA PHE A 100 -9.21 -1.62 11.04
C PHE A 100 -10.07 -2.85 10.76
N PRO A 101 -10.71 -3.45 11.79
CA PRO A 101 -11.36 -4.76 11.67
C PRO A 101 -12.47 -4.79 10.62
N HIS A 102 -13.20 -3.70 10.43
CA HIS A 102 -14.36 -3.63 9.53
C HIS A 102 -14.07 -3.02 8.15
N LYS A 103 -12.83 -2.56 7.90
CA LYS A 103 -12.48 -1.92 6.62
C LYS A 103 -12.06 -2.96 5.60
N LYS A 104 -12.34 -2.69 4.33
CA LYS A 104 -11.94 -3.60 3.24
C LYS A 104 -10.44 -3.53 3.02
N ILE A 105 -9.78 -4.69 2.97
CA ILE A 105 -8.35 -4.83 2.71
C ILE A 105 -8.16 -5.60 1.41
N LEU A 106 -7.56 -4.94 0.42
CA LEU A 106 -7.10 -5.53 -0.83
C LEU A 106 -5.58 -5.75 -0.75
N LEU A 107 -5.12 -6.98 -0.94
CA LEU A 107 -3.70 -7.28 -1.06
C LEU A 107 -3.34 -7.43 -2.55
N VAL A 108 -2.41 -6.60 -3.04
CA VAL A 108 -1.88 -6.69 -4.40
C VAL A 108 -0.51 -7.33 -4.37
N LEU A 109 -0.36 -8.47 -5.06
CA LEU A 109 0.88 -9.23 -5.16
C LEU A 109 1.46 -9.06 -6.57
N HIS A 110 2.62 -8.39 -6.66
CA HIS A 110 3.38 -8.28 -7.91
C HIS A 110 4.36 -9.45 -8.08
N SER A 111 4.63 -10.17 -7.00
CA SER A 111 5.33 -11.45 -6.99
C SER A 111 5.01 -12.17 -5.67
N LEU A 112 5.29 -13.47 -5.62
CA LEU A 112 5.17 -14.25 -4.39
C LEU A 112 6.41 -14.14 -3.49
N THR A 113 7.43 -13.34 -3.84
CA THR A 113 8.72 -13.28 -3.14
C THR A 113 8.56 -12.97 -1.65
N PHE A 114 7.69 -12.02 -1.29
CA PHE A 114 7.48 -11.66 0.11
C PHE A 114 6.51 -12.60 0.83
N MET A 115 5.60 -13.24 0.10
CA MET A 115 4.67 -14.22 0.66
C MET A 115 5.40 -15.53 1.01
N LYS A 116 6.22 -16.05 0.09
CA LYS A 116 7.01 -17.30 0.25
C LYS A 116 8.03 -17.26 1.38
N LYS A 117 8.44 -16.06 1.80
CA LYS A 117 9.37 -15.87 2.94
C LYS A 117 8.69 -15.99 4.31
N LEU A 118 7.35 -15.99 4.36
CA LEU A 118 6.60 -16.09 5.61
C LEU A 118 6.38 -17.56 5.98
N LYS A 119 6.22 -17.85 7.27
CA LYS A 119 5.78 -19.17 7.73
C LYS A 119 4.37 -19.49 7.22
N LYS A 120 4.05 -20.77 7.00
CA LYS A 120 2.75 -21.21 6.43
C LYS A 120 1.55 -20.72 7.24
N GLU A 121 1.69 -20.67 8.56
CA GLU A 121 0.65 -20.22 9.47
C GLU A 121 0.32 -18.74 9.21
N LEU A 122 1.35 -17.91 9.06
CA LEU A 122 1.20 -16.48 8.78
C LEU A 122 0.67 -16.23 7.36
N GLN A 123 1.10 -17.03 6.38
CA GLN A 123 0.54 -16.98 5.02
C GLN A 123 -0.98 -17.24 5.05
N THR A 124 -1.40 -18.30 5.73
CA THR A 124 -2.82 -18.66 5.90
C THR A 124 -3.58 -17.57 6.62
N GLU A 125 -3.00 -17.00 7.68
CA GLU A 125 -3.57 -15.90 8.44
C GLU A 125 -3.81 -14.67 7.56
N ILE A 126 -2.84 -14.30 6.71
CA ILE A 126 -2.94 -13.15 5.80
C ILE A 126 -4.05 -13.36 4.78
N ILE A 127 -4.13 -14.55 4.18
CA ILE A 127 -5.19 -14.88 3.22
C ILE A 127 -6.56 -14.74 3.88
N LYS A 128 -6.76 -15.32 5.07
CA LYS A 128 -8.02 -15.21 5.83
C LYS A 128 -8.38 -13.79 6.24
N LYS A 129 -7.39 -12.91 6.44
CA LYS A 129 -7.57 -11.53 6.89
C LYS A 129 -7.73 -10.52 5.75
N THR A 130 -7.56 -10.94 4.51
CA THR A 130 -7.71 -10.09 3.33
C THR A 130 -9.11 -10.27 2.74
N ASP A 131 -9.75 -9.20 2.28
CA ASP A 131 -11.06 -9.29 1.61
C ASP A 131 -10.93 -9.71 0.13
N ALA A 132 -9.83 -9.31 -0.52
CA ALA A 132 -9.53 -9.68 -1.89
C ALA A 132 -8.01 -9.69 -2.14
N ILE A 133 -7.54 -10.61 -3.00
CA ILE A 133 -6.15 -10.67 -3.45
C ILE A 133 -6.13 -10.44 -4.95
N LEU A 134 -5.28 -9.53 -5.41
CA LEU A 134 -5.04 -9.27 -6.82
C LEU A 134 -3.60 -9.62 -7.18
N CYS A 135 -3.42 -10.35 -8.27
CA CYS A 135 -2.14 -10.61 -8.89
C CYS A 135 -1.96 -9.76 -10.16
N ASN A 136 -0.72 -9.61 -10.62
CA ASN A 136 -0.39 -8.82 -11.81
C ASN A 136 -0.50 -9.61 -13.13
N SER A 137 -0.76 -10.92 -13.07
CA SER A 137 -0.98 -11.80 -14.23
C SER A 137 -1.96 -12.93 -13.86
N GLU A 138 -2.52 -13.56 -14.89
CA GLU A 138 -3.36 -14.78 -14.77
C GLU A 138 -2.51 -16.06 -14.62
N PHE A 139 -1.23 -16.00 -15.00
CA PHE A 139 -0.28 -17.12 -15.06
C PHE A 139 0.91 -16.90 -14.13
#